data_AF-A0A2I0AC22-F1
#
_entry.id   AF-A0A2I0AC22-F1
#
_cell.length_a   1.000
_cell.length_b   1.000
_cell.length_c   1.000
_cell.angle_alpha   90.00
_cell.angle_beta   90.00
_cell.angle_gamma   90.00
#
_symmetry.space_group_name_H-M   'P 1'
#
loop_
_entity.id
_entity.type
_entity.pdbx_description
1 polymer ?
#
loop_
_entity_poly.entity_id
_entity_poly.type
_entity_poly.pdbx_seq_one_letter_code
_entity_poly.pdbx_strand_id
1 'polypeptide(L)'
;MDTGLRGASTLQLRTAASSHVSEEQMILVRGTQLSSCSITGKLQAREVKIYLKHNMITLRLVKKLLRGAISTYKEYRITGTAEERRDVGIDDGHGFSSIALVTTEGTVQLLFEDLKQYLQWSSTIYHLLCIRDETNLII
;
A
#
# COMPACT_ATOMS: atom_id res chain seq x y z
N MET A 1 -60.62 2.96 -25.18
CA MET A 1 -60.10 3.37 -23.86
C MET A 1 -59.62 2.08 -23.23
N ASP A 2 -58.38 1.70 -23.54
CA ASP A 2 -57.84 0.38 -23.22
C ASP A 2 -56.80 0.48 -22.12
N THR A 3 -56.98 -0.40 -21.15
CA THR A 3 -56.14 -0.68 -20.01
C THR A 3 -54.91 -1.49 -20.45
N GLY A 4 -53.71 -0.97 -20.19
CA GLY A 4 -52.45 -1.66 -20.46
C GLY A 4 -51.54 -1.65 -19.23
N LEU A 5 -51.70 -2.64 -18.34
CA LEU A 5 -50.78 -2.93 -17.25
C LEU A 5 -49.71 -3.93 -17.76
N ARG A 6 -48.44 -3.54 -17.84
CA ARG A 6 -47.27 -4.45 -17.98
C ARG A 6 -46.00 -3.60 -17.88
N GLY A 7 -45.02 -3.84 -17.03
CA GLY A 7 -44.78 -4.80 -15.97
C GLY A 7 -43.45 -4.37 -15.35
N ALA A 8 -43.35 -4.44 -14.02
CA ALA A 8 -42.15 -4.10 -13.28
C ALA A 8 -40.95 -4.98 -13.68
N SER A 9 -39.76 -4.39 -13.71
CA SER A 9 -38.52 -5.14 -13.56
C SER A 9 -37.51 -4.29 -12.80
N THR A 10 -37.57 -4.45 -11.49
CA THR A 10 -36.57 -4.01 -10.53
C THR A 10 -35.30 -4.80 -10.79
N LEU A 11 -34.30 -4.20 -11.43
CA LEU A 11 -32.99 -4.82 -11.61
C LEU A 11 -32.24 -4.81 -10.28
N GLN A 12 -32.53 -5.79 -9.42
CA GLN A 12 -31.63 -6.20 -8.36
C GLN A 12 -30.52 -7.06 -8.96
N LEU A 13 -29.43 -6.43 -9.40
CA LEU A 13 -28.16 -7.13 -9.58
C LEU A 13 -27.36 -7.01 -8.28
N ARG A 14 -27.74 -7.85 -7.31
CA ARG A 14 -26.85 -8.26 -6.22
C ARG A 14 -25.73 -9.09 -6.85
N THR A 15 -24.66 -8.44 -7.28
CA THR A 15 -23.41 -9.15 -7.53
C THR A 15 -22.69 -9.27 -6.20
N ALA A 16 -23.18 -10.18 -5.37
CA ALA A 16 -22.34 -10.89 -4.42
C ALA A 16 -21.44 -11.81 -5.25
N ALA A 17 -20.41 -11.24 -5.85
CA ALA A 17 -19.24 -12.04 -6.18
C ALA A 17 -18.51 -12.27 -4.85
N SER A 18 -19.02 -13.23 -4.09
CA SER A 18 -18.21 -14.07 -3.23
C SER A 18 -17.19 -14.76 -4.14
N SER A 19 -16.15 -14.02 -4.54
CA SER A 19 -14.91 -14.67 -4.92
C SER A 19 -14.47 -15.40 -3.66
N HIS A 20 -14.57 -16.73 -3.69
CA HIS A 20 -13.79 -17.61 -2.85
C HIS A 20 -12.31 -17.26 -3.04
N VAL A 21 -11.85 -16.20 -2.38
CA VAL A 21 -10.45 -15.97 -2.09
C VAL A 21 -10.31 -16.60 -0.73
N SER A 22 -9.53 -17.69 -0.67
CA SER A 22 -8.99 -18.24 0.56
C SER A 22 -8.79 -17.10 1.58
N GLU A 23 -9.23 -17.27 2.83
CA GLU A 23 -8.94 -16.32 3.92
C GLU A 23 -7.42 -16.25 4.11
N GLU A 24 -6.72 -15.58 3.20
CA GLU A 24 -5.38 -15.11 3.36
C GLU A 24 -5.48 -14.07 4.49
N GLN A 25 -5.04 -14.45 5.69
CA GLN A 25 -5.00 -13.54 6.82
C GLN A 25 -4.02 -12.40 6.51
N MET A 26 -4.52 -11.38 5.83
CA MET A 26 -3.81 -10.14 5.56
C MET A 26 -4.14 -9.17 6.67
N ILE A 27 -3.18 -8.92 7.55
CA ILE A 27 -3.34 -7.95 8.63
C ILE A 27 -2.88 -6.60 8.10
N LEU A 28 -3.79 -5.64 7.98
CA LEU A 28 -3.44 -4.25 7.66
C LEU A 28 -2.67 -3.68 8.85
N VAL A 29 -1.40 -3.35 8.65
CA VAL A 29 -0.57 -2.74 9.69
C VAL A 29 -0.70 -1.22 9.64
N ARG A 30 -0.61 -0.64 8.44
CA ARG A 30 -0.68 0.81 8.25
C ARG A 30 -1.15 1.16 6.84
N GLY A 31 -1.92 2.25 6.71
CA GLY A 31 -2.34 2.79 5.42
C GLY A 31 -2.41 4.30 5.47
N THR A 32 -1.93 4.97 4.42
CA THR A 32 -2.06 6.42 4.25
C THR A 32 -2.10 6.78 2.78
N GLN A 33 -2.67 7.94 2.48
CA GLN A 33 -2.49 8.58 1.18
C GLN A 33 -1.15 9.31 1.21
N LEU A 34 -0.16 8.84 0.43
CA LEU A 34 1.06 9.61 0.23
C LEU A 34 0.85 10.59 -0.91
N SER A 35 1.32 11.82 -0.70
CA SER A 35 1.36 12.86 -1.72
C SER A 35 2.36 12.52 -2.83
N SER A 36 3.42 11.76 -2.53
CA SER A 36 4.35 11.25 -3.53
C SER A 36 4.95 9.89 -3.15
N CYS A 37 5.05 8.99 -4.15
CA CYS A 37 5.79 7.74 -4.09
C CYS A 37 6.56 7.58 -5.41
N SER A 38 7.81 7.13 -5.33
CA SER A 38 8.69 6.90 -6.47
C SER A 38 9.10 5.44 -6.53
N ILE A 39 8.58 4.71 -7.53
CA ILE A 39 8.96 3.30 -7.81
C ILE A 39 10.05 3.25 -8.90
N THR A 40 10.17 4.32 -9.71
CA THR A 40 10.99 4.39 -10.94
C THR A 40 11.61 5.78 -11.16
N GLY A 41 11.71 6.60 -10.10
CA GLY A 41 12.09 8.01 -10.20
C GLY A 41 10.93 8.96 -10.52
N LYS A 42 9.74 8.44 -10.84
CA LYS A 42 8.53 9.25 -11.07
C LYS A 42 7.69 9.38 -9.82
N LEU A 43 7.54 10.62 -9.35
CA LEU A 43 6.69 10.98 -8.22
C LEU A 43 5.21 10.87 -8.59
N GLN A 44 4.46 10.06 -7.85
CA GLN A 44 3.00 9.95 -8.00
C GLN A 44 2.32 9.90 -6.64
N ALA A 45 1.26 10.69 -6.47
CA ALA A 45 0.36 10.56 -5.33
C ALA A 45 -0.34 9.19 -5.38
N ARG A 46 -0.14 8.37 -4.36
CA ARG A 46 -0.70 7.02 -4.28
C ARG A 46 -1.11 6.70 -2.85
N GLU A 47 -2.22 5.98 -2.73
CA GLU A 47 -2.57 5.37 -1.45
C GLU A 47 -1.65 4.17 -1.25
N VAL A 48 -0.98 4.15 -0.10
CA VAL A 48 0.05 3.18 0.24
C VAL A 48 -0.39 2.45 1.49
N LYS A 49 -0.28 1.13 1.47
CA LYS A 49 -0.63 0.26 2.60
C LYS A 49 0.46 -0.78 2.84
N ILE A 50 0.67 -1.10 4.10
CA ILE A 50 1.54 -2.20 4.53
C ILE A 50 0.66 -3.26 5.18
N TYR A 51 0.84 -4.49 4.72
CA TYR A 51 0.17 -5.67 5.22
C TYR A 51 1.19 -6.69 5.70
N LEU A 52 0.81 -7.48 6.72
CA LEU A 52 1.45 -8.73 7.02
C LEU A 52 0.64 -9.86 6.39
N LYS A 53 1.27 -10.67 5.54
CA LYS A 53 0.66 -11.80 4.82
C LYS A 53 1.62 -12.99 4.89
N HIS A 54 1.23 -14.10 5.52
CA HIS A 54 2.07 -15.32 5.64
C HIS A 54 3.51 -15.06 6.14
N ASN A 55 3.65 -14.25 7.21
CA ASN A 55 4.96 -13.80 7.73
C ASN A 55 5.78 -12.93 6.75
N MET A 56 5.16 -12.42 5.69
CA MET A 56 5.76 -11.54 4.71
C MET A 56 5.19 -10.14 4.84
N ILE A 57 6.08 -9.15 4.81
CA ILE A 57 5.70 -7.74 4.80
C ILE A 57 5.40 -7.35 3.35
N THR A 58 4.17 -6.90 3.09
CA THR A 58 3.68 -6.59 1.74
C THR A 58 3.30 -5.12 1.65
N LEU A 59 3.92 -4.39 0.72
CA LEU A 59 3.58 -3.03 0.34
C LEU A 59 2.55 -3.07 -0.79
N ARG A 60 1.37 -2.49 -0.58
CA ARG A 60 0.34 -2.32 -1.61
C ARG A 60 0.27 -0.85 -2.03
N LEU A 61 0.47 -0.60 -3.33
CA LEU A 61 0.33 0.72 -3.95
C LEU A 61 -0.97 0.76 -4.75
N VAL A 62 -1.90 1.58 -4.30
CA VAL A 62 -3.23 1.73 -4.89
C VAL A 62 -3.22 2.88 -5.92
N LYS A 63 -3.74 2.58 -7.10
CA LYS A 63 -3.94 3.53 -8.20
C LYS A 63 -5.43 3.70 -8.45
N LYS A 64 -5.91 4.93 -8.31
CA LYS A 64 -7.28 5.32 -8.66
C LYS A 64 -7.36 5.61 -10.15
N LEU A 65 -8.41 5.11 -10.79
CA LEU A 65 -8.74 5.26 -12.21
C LEU A 65 -10.15 5.87 -12.33
N LEU A 66 -10.50 6.39 -13.51
CA LEU A 66 -11.84 6.94 -13.82
C LEU A 66 -12.39 7.89 -12.75
N ARG A 67 -11.63 8.96 -12.42
CA ARG A 67 -11.97 9.93 -11.35
C ARG A 67 -12.25 9.29 -9.97
N GLY A 68 -11.67 8.11 -9.71
CA GLY A 68 -11.82 7.40 -8.45
C GLY A 68 -12.92 6.34 -8.44
N ALA A 69 -13.67 6.15 -9.54
CA ALA A 69 -14.70 5.11 -9.63
C ALA A 69 -14.13 3.69 -9.59
N ILE A 70 -12.86 3.52 -10.02
CA ILE A 70 -12.17 2.22 -10.01
C ILE A 70 -10.84 2.38 -9.28
N SER A 71 -10.52 1.42 -8.41
CA SER A 71 -9.20 1.28 -7.82
C SER A 71 -8.53 0.01 -8.32
N THR A 72 -7.25 0.13 -8.65
CA THR A 72 -6.35 -0.98 -8.95
C THR A 72 -5.21 -0.94 -7.95
N TYR A 73 -4.51 -2.04 -7.75
CA TYR A 73 -3.35 -2.06 -6.87
C TYR A 73 -2.24 -2.93 -7.42
N LYS A 74 -1.02 -2.65 -6.98
CA LYS A 74 0.14 -3.52 -7.17
C LYS A 74 0.78 -3.78 -5.82
N GLU A 75 1.18 -5.02 -5.59
CA GLU A 75 1.81 -5.46 -4.35
C GLU A 75 3.29 -5.72 -4.55
N TYR A 76 4.07 -5.45 -3.52
CA TYR A 76 5.50 -5.68 -3.48
C TYR A 76 5.85 -6.30 -2.14
N ARG A 77 6.60 -7.39 -2.17
CA ARG A 77 7.15 -8.00 -0.96
C ARG A 77 8.36 -7.19 -0.49
N ILE A 78 8.32 -6.67 0.72
CA ILE A 78 9.41 -5.91 1.34
C ILE A 78 10.43 -6.89 1.92
N THR A 79 11.68 -6.78 1.48
CA THR A 79 12.81 -7.58 1.96
C THR A 79 13.71 -6.79 2.91
N GLY A 80 13.67 -5.46 2.88
CA GLY A 80 14.39 -4.62 3.83
C GLY A 80 14.20 -3.15 3.55
N THR A 81 14.95 -2.32 4.26
CA THR A 81 15.17 -0.91 3.94
C THR A 81 16.54 -0.77 3.29
N ALA A 82 16.65 0.03 2.23
CA ALA A 82 17.97 0.41 1.74
C ALA A 82 18.56 1.36 2.78
N GLU A 83 19.71 1.01 3.37
CA GLU A 83 20.48 1.97 4.15
C GLU A 83 20.79 3.15 3.24
N GLU A 84 20.16 4.29 3.51
CA GLU A 84 20.60 5.54 2.94
C GLU A 84 22.00 5.79 3.51
N ARG A 85 23.04 5.45 2.74
CA ARG A 85 24.36 6.05 2.93
C ARG A 85 24.20 7.55 2.70
N ARG A 86 23.79 8.28 3.72
CA ARG A 86 23.98 9.72 3.89
C ARG A 86 23.64 10.09 5.32
N ASP A 87 24.48 10.98 5.83
CA ASP A 87 24.43 11.61 7.13
C ASP A 87 23.01 11.87 7.64
N VAL A 88 22.90 11.70 8.95
CA VAL A 88 21.90 12.28 9.85
C VAL A 88 21.19 13.50 9.25
N GLY A 89 20.01 13.24 8.67
CA GLY A 89 18.98 14.23 8.39
C GLY A 89 19.29 15.26 7.32
N ILE A 90 18.20 15.90 6.88
CA ILE A 90 18.15 17.07 6.01
C ILE A 90 18.11 16.74 4.51
N ASP A 91 16.86 16.66 4.05
CA ASP A 91 16.36 17.38 2.88
C ASP A 91 17.08 17.09 1.56
N ASP A 92 16.38 16.41 0.67
CA ASP A 92 16.65 16.36 -0.78
C ASP A 92 16.49 17.74 -1.46
N GLY A 93 16.53 18.84 -0.69
CA GLY A 93 16.35 20.23 -1.13
C GLY A 93 14.90 20.56 -1.50
N HIS A 94 13.96 19.68 -1.14
CA HIS A 94 12.57 19.70 -1.60
C HIS A 94 11.53 19.63 -0.46
N GLY A 95 11.95 19.50 0.80
CA GLY A 95 11.09 19.47 1.98
C GLY A 95 10.44 18.11 2.28
N PHE A 96 10.93 17.01 1.69
CA PHE A 96 10.37 15.67 1.91
C PHE A 96 11.30 14.81 2.76
N SER A 97 10.71 13.96 3.61
CA SER A 97 11.41 12.84 4.24
C SER A 97 11.15 11.56 3.44
N SER A 98 12.15 10.67 3.36
CA SER A 98 12.18 9.54 2.43
C SER A 98 12.40 8.21 3.16
N ILE A 99 11.69 7.16 2.75
CA ILE A 99 11.98 5.77 3.13
C ILE A 99 12.17 4.94 1.87
N ALA A 100 13.40 4.44 1.66
CA ALA A 100 13.71 3.52 0.57
C ALA A 100 13.50 2.05 1.01
N LEU A 101 12.52 1.39 0.40
CA LEU A 101 12.17 -0.01 0.65
C LEU A 101 12.79 -0.90 -0.42
N VAL A 102 13.57 -1.90 -0.01
CA VAL A 102 14.02 -2.96 -0.90
C VAL A 102 12.88 -3.97 -1.03
N THR A 103 12.49 -4.25 -2.27
CA THR A 103 11.46 -5.22 -2.61
C THR A 103 12.01 -6.27 -3.57
N THR A 104 11.28 -7.36 -3.76
CA THR A 104 11.65 -8.39 -4.75
C THR A 104 11.70 -7.89 -6.20
N GLU A 105 11.06 -6.77 -6.50
CA GLU A 105 11.04 -6.18 -7.85
C GLU A 105 11.93 -4.93 -7.96
N GLY A 106 12.76 -4.65 -6.94
CA GLY A 106 13.62 -3.47 -6.88
C GLY A 106 13.28 -2.54 -5.72
N THR A 107 13.76 -1.30 -5.76
CA THR A 107 13.59 -0.33 -4.67
C THR A 107 12.35 0.55 -4.88
N VAL A 108 11.54 0.72 -3.85
CA VAL A 108 10.41 1.65 -3.81
C VAL A 108 10.70 2.74 -2.78
N GLN A 109 10.65 4.01 -3.20
CA GLN A 109 10.83 5.15 -2.32
C GLN A 109 9.47 5.75 -1.93
N LEU A 110 9.23 5.83 -0.63
CA LEU A 110 8.08 6.50 -0.03
C LEU A 110 8.50 7.89 0.42
N LEU A 111 7.73 8.91 0.05
CA LEU A 111 8.05 10.31 0.36
C LEU A 111 6.96 10.92 1.22
N PHE A 112 7.36 11.74 2.17
CA PHE A 112 6.52 12.28 3.21
C PHE A 112 6.79 13.77 3.38
N GLU A 113 5.76 14.60 3.24
CA GLU A 113 5.82 16.03 3.59
C GLU A 113 5.76 16.23 5.10
N ASP A 114 5.01 15.35 5.78
CA ASP A 114 4.81 15.40 7.23
C ASP A 114 5.84 14.51 7.94
N LEU A 115 6.77 15.16 8.65
CA LEU A 115 7.79 14.49 9.45
C LEU A 115 7.18 13.50 10.47
N LYS A 116 6.02 13.82 11.05
CA LYS A 116 5.34 12.93 11.99
C LYS A 116 4.89 11.65 11.29
N GLN A 117 4.34 11.75 10.09
CA GLN A 117 4.00 10.59 9.29
C GLN A 117 5.23 9.78 8.91
N TYR A 118 6.30 10.43 8.47
CA TYR A 118 7.57 9.78 8.19
C TYR A 118 8.06 8.94 9.39
N LEU A 119 8.15 9.54 10.57
CA LEU A 119 8.64 8.85 11.78
C LEU A 119 7.76 7.65 12.15
N GLN A 120 6.44 7.80 12.05
CA GLN A 120 5.52 6.70 12.31
C GLN A 120 5.68 5.55 11.31
N TRP A 121 5.83 5.86 10.03
CA TRP A 121 6.04 4.86 8.99
C TRP A 121 7.39 4.17 9.14
N SER A 122 8.45 4.94 9.37
CA SER A 122 9.82 4.44 9.59
C SER A 122 9.86 3.47 10.78
N SER A 123 9.33 3.88 11.94
CA SER A 123 9.23 3.00 13.11
C SER A 123 8.38 1.74 12.83
N THR A 124 7.24 1.89 12.16
CA THR A 124 6.38 0.72 11.82
C THR A 124 7.15 -0.28 10.94
N ILE A 125 7.82 0.19 9.89
CA ILE A 125 8.57 -0.67 8.97
C ILE A 125 9.74 -1.33 9.69
N TYR A 126 10.49 -0.58 10.50
CA TYR A 126 11.59 -1.09 11.30
C TYR A 126 11.13 -2.24 12.21
N HIS A 127 10.08 -2.03 13.00
CA HIS A 127 9.55 -3.06 13.89
C HIS A 127 9.09 -4.32 13.14
N LEU A 128 8.42 -4.16 11.99
CA LEU A 128 8.01 -5.30 11.17
C LEU A 128 9.22 -6.09 10.65
N LEU A 129 10.28 -5.41 10.24
CA LEU A 129 11.52 -6.06 9.76
C LEU A 129 12.24 -6.79 10.89
N CYS A 130 12.34 -6.19 12.08
CA CYS A 130 12.92 -6.86 13.26
C CYS A 130 12.15 -8.14 13.63
N ILE A 131 10.82 -8.06 13.73
CA ILE A 131 9.97 -9.22 14.04
C ILE A 131 10.18 -10.32 13.01
N ARG A 132 10.22 -9.97 11.72
CA ARG A 132 10.44 -10.93 10.65
C ARG A 132 11.81 -11.62 10.81
N ASP A 133 12.87 -10.86 11.06
CA ASP A 133 14.21 -11.41 11.20
C ASP A 133 14.33 -12.31 12.45
N GLU A 134 13.69 -11.95 13.57
CA GLU A 134 13.56 -12.82 14.75
C GLU A 134 12.84 -14.13 14.44
N THR A 135 11.72 -14.09 13.70
CA THR A 135 11.00 -15.32 13.31
C THR A 135 11.80 -16.23 12.37
N ASN A 136 12.73 -15.68 11.59
CA ASN A 136 13.62 -16.46 10.73
C ASN A 136 14.82 -17.07 11.49
N LEU A 137 15.12 -16.60 12.71
CA LEU A 137 16.21 -17.12 13.55
C LEU A 137 15.78 -18.34 14.39
N ILE A 138 14.49 -18.70 14.42
CA ILE A 138 13.93 -19.81 15.22
C ILE A 138 13.84 -21.12 14.39
N ILE A 139 14.53 -21.22 13.25
CA ILE A 139 14.55 -22.40 12.37
C ILE A 139 15.91 -23.08 12.40
#